data_AF-A0A821N8I9-F1
#
_entry.id   AF-A0A821N8I9-F1
#
_cell.length_a   1.000
_cell.length_b   1.000
_cell.length_c   1.000
_cell.angle_alpha   90.00
_cell.angle_beta   90.00
_cell.angle_gamma   90.00
#
_symmetry.space_group_name_H-M   'P 1'
#
loop_
_entity.id
_entity.type
_entity.pdbx_description
1 polymer ?
#
loop_
_entity_poly.entity_id
_entity_poly.type
_entity_poly.pdbx_seq_one_letter_code
_entity_poly.pdbx_strand_id
1 'polypeptide(L)'
;MSFPKFFGFILITLGLSHAEDLHTSAPLINDGLKGNCSCGGFPTSTPEANTEPLISQSPGLVVNCDEEGSSKCKVLCNALATAAKAKGPEILCNRLKNADELKLSAFFKICEKPWVYADMTADENLCCQDAEVKTCASADHLTTMSNKE
;
A
#
# COMPACT_ATOMS: atom_id res chain seq x y z
N MET A 1 41.74 24.79 -52.72
CA MET A 1 42.98 25.00 -51.94
C MET A 1 43.09 23.79 -51.00
N SER A 2 43.75 22.72 -51.43
CA SER A 2 45.13 22.32 -51.08
C SER A 2 45.35 21.87 -49.62
N PHE A 3 45.30 20.52 -49.42
CA PHE A 3 46.31 19.57 -48.86
C PHE A 3 47.49 20.09 -47.98
N PRO A 4 48.24 19.25 -47.19
CA PRO A 4 48.21 17.77 -47.01
C PRO A 4 48.52 17.15 -45.60
N LYS A 5 48.17 15.85 -45.47
CA LYS A 5 48.88 14.65 -44.92
C LYS A 5 49.91 14.75 -43.76
N PHE A 6 49.73 13.87 -42.76
CA PHE A 6 50.74 12.92 -42.23
C PHE A 6 50.00 11.66 -41.74
N PHE A 7 50.06 10.52 -42.44
CA PHE A 7 51.02 9.41 -42.24
C PHE A 7 51.11 8.93 -40.78
N GLY A 8 50.62 7.71 -40.52
CA GLY A 8 50.81 7.03 -39.24
C GLY A 8 49.99 5.76 -39.09
N PHE A 9 50.34 4.72 -39.83
CA PHE A 9 49.98 3.33 -39.55
C PHE A 9 50.36 2.98 -38.09
N ILE A 10 49.41 2.55 -37.24
CA ILE A 10 49.72 1.65 -36.12
C ILE A 10 48.69 0.53 -36.07
N LEU A 11 49.24 -0.68 -36.03
CA LEU A 11 48.62 -1.98 -36.11
C LEU A 11 47.73 -2.33 -34.90
N ILE A 12 46.74 -3.16 -35.22
CA ILE A 12 45.89 -3.97 -34.35
C ILE A 12 46.72 -4.71 -33.28
N THR A 13 46.29 -4.66 -32.02
CA THR A 13 46.31 -5.87 -31.16
C THR A 13 44.99 -5.95 -30.39
N LEU A 14 44.29 -7.08 -30.58
CA LEU A 14 43.22 -7.53 -29.70
C LEU A 14 43.84 -7.82 -28.33
N GLY A 15 43.39 -7.09 -27.31
CA GLY A 15 43.51 -7.49 -25.92
C GLY A 15 42.12 -7.63 -25.34
N LEU A 16 41.59 -8.85 -25.28
CA LEU A 16 40.56 -9.19 -24.31
C LEU A 16 41.20 -9.00 -22.93
N SER A 17 40.72 -8.04 -22.17
CA SER A 17 40.88 -8.05 -20.73
C SER A 17 39.47 -7.84 -20.18
N HIS A 18 38.94 -8.92 -19.63
CA HIS A 18 37.73 -8.89 -18.84
C HIS A 18 37.94 -7.83 -17.77
N ALA A 19 37.20 -6.73 -17.83
CA ALA A 19 36.88 -5.98 -16.63
C ALA A 19 35.92 -6.87 -15.86
N GLU A 20 36.48 -7.76 -15.05
CA GLU A 20 35.77 -8.32 -13.91
C GLU A 20 35.45 -7.14 -13.01
N ASP A 21 34.20 -6.67 -13.11
CA ASP A 21 33.58 -5.74 -12.18
C ASP A 21 33.84 -6.29 -10.77
N LEU A 22 34.82 -5.70 -10.10
CA LEU A 22 35.06 -5.91 -8.69
C LEU A 22 33.82 -5.37 -8.00
N HIS A 23 32.88 -6.27 -7.70
CA HIS A 23 31.76 -6.03 -6.80
C HIS A 23 32.34 -5.34 -5.56
N THR A 24 32.18 -4.03 -5.54
CA THR A 24 32.30 -3.21 -4.35
C THR A 24 31.23 -3.74 -3.41
N SER A 25 31.62 -4.70 -2.58
CA SER A 25 30.90 -5.03 -1.37
C SER A 25 31.12 -3.85 -0.44
N ALA A 26 30.31 -2.80 -0.65
CA ALA A 26 30.12 -1.78 0.35
C ALA A 26 29.78 -2.49 1.68
N PRO A 27 30.39 -2.07 2.80
CA PRO A 27 30.11 -2.71 4.07
C PRO A 27 28.61 -2.54 4.35
N LEU A 28 27.90 -3.67 4.48
CA LEU A 28 26.54 -3.69 5.00
C LEU A 28 26.61 -3.20 6.45
N ILE A 29 26.49 -1.89 6.64
CA ILE A 29 26.04 -1.34 7.91
C ILE A 29 24.74 -2.08 8.20
N ASN A 30 24.70 -2.87 9.27
CA ASN A 30 23.52 -3.60 9.72
C ASN A 30 22.51 -2.61 10.36
N ASP A 31 22.19 -1.55 9.63
CA ASP A 31 20.92 -0.87 9.75
C ASP A 31 19.95 -1.77 8.99
N GLY A 32 19.24 -2.64 9.71
CA GLY A 32 18.32 -3.62 9.12
C GLY A 32 17.45 -3.03 8.01
N LEU A 33 17.10 -3.86 7.01
CA LEU A 33 16.35 -3.43 5.82
C LEU A 33 15.16 -2.52 6.20
N LYS A 34 15.10 -1.31 5.65
CA LYS A 34 14.03 -0.33 5.88
C LYS A 34 13.16 -0.19 4.64
N GLY A 35 11.89 0.16 4.84
CA GLY A 35 10.94 0.38 3.75
C GLY A 35 9.71 1.15 4.19
N ASN A 36 8.83 1.42 3.23
CA ASN A 36 7.60 2.18 3.49
C ASN A 36 6.55 1.34 4.20
N CYS A 37 5.78 2.00 5.07
CA CYS A 37 4.50 1.52 5.56
C CYS A 37 3.37 1.99 4.64
N SER A 38 2.47 1.07 4.29
CA SER A 38 1.25 1.33 3.52
C SER A 38 0.05 0.77 4.27
N CYS A 39 -1.07 1.50 4.23
CA CYS A 39 -2.34 1.12 4.81
C CYS A 39 -3.36 0.87 3.71
N GLY A 40 -4.10 -0.23 3.81
CA GLY A 40 -5.07 -0.69 2.83
C GLY A 40 -6.45 -0.90 3.44
N GLY A 41 -7.50 -0.65 2.67
CA GLY A 41 -8.88 -0.99 3.01
C GLY A 41 -9.41 -2.08 2.08
N PHE A 42 -9.82 -3.22 2.65
CA PHE A 42 -10.37 -4.37 1.94
C PHE A 42 -11.85 -4.57 2.28
N PRO A 43 -12.66 -5.19 1.40
CA PRO A 43 -14.07 -5.47 1.67
C PRO A 43 -14.30 -6.59 2.70
N THR A 44 -13.25 -7.29 3.12
CA THR A 44 -13.30 -8.41 4.08
C THR A 44 -11.98 -8.49 4.85
N SER A 45 -12.00 -9.09 6.04
CA SER A 45 -10.81 -9.38 6.87
C SER A 45 -10.01 -10.58 6.37
N THR A 46 -10.53 -11.34 5.39
CA THR A 46 -9.86 -12.51 4.80
C THR A 46 -9.94 -12.45 3.27
N PRO A 47 -9.29 -11.47 2.62
CA PRO A 47 -9.27 -11.36 1.17
C PRO A 47 -8.51 -12.53 0.54
N GLU A 48 -8.86 -12.87 -0.70
CA GLU A 48 -8.10 -13.85 -1.48
C GLU A 48 -6.66 -13.38 -1.70
N ALA A 49 -5.73 -14.32 -1.83
CA ALA A 49 -4.33 -14.02 -2.09
C ALA A 49 -4.18 -13.17 -3.36
N ASN A 50 -3.32 -12.15 -3.32
CA ASN A 50 -3.08 -11.20 -4.41
C ASN A 50 -4.25 -10.25 -4.74
N THR A 51 -5.30 -10.19 -3.90
CA THR A 51 -6.30 -9.12 -4.00
C THR A 51 -5.64 -7.79 -3.63
N GLU A 52 -5.88 -6.75 -4.42
CA GLU A 52 -5.47 -5.38 -4.10
C GLU A 52 -6.55 -4.67 -3.26
N PRO A 53 -6.19 -3.73 -2.39
CA PRO A 53 -7.15 -3.01 -1.57
C PRO A 53 -8.02 -2.05 -2.41
N LEU A 54 -9.26 -1.82 -1.97
CA LEU A 54 -10.16 -0.79 -2.53
C LEU A 54 -9.59 0.62 -2.37
N ILE A 55 -8.84 0.82 -1.29
CA ILE A 55 -8.11 2.06 -1.01
C ILE A 55 -6.76 1.74 -0.39
N SER A 56 -5.71 2.38 -0.89
CA SER A 56 -4.36 2.29 -0.35
C SER A 56 -3.82 3.69 -0.10
N GLN A 57 -3.12 3.87 1.01
CA GLN A 57 -2.46 5.11 1.40
C GLN A 57 -1.07 4.79 1.97
N SER A 58 -0.07 5.59 1.58
CA SER A 58 1.29 5.48 2.10
C SER A 58 1.61 6.74 2.91
N PRO A 59 1.40 6.74 4.24
CA PRO A 59 1.52 7.94 5.09
C PRO A 59 2.96 8.46 5.28
N GLY A 60 3.94 7.95 4.51
CA GLY A 60 5.33 8.40 4.55
C GLY A 60 6.13 7.89 5.74
N LEU A 61 5.60 6.96 6.54
CA LEU A 61 6.35 6.33 7.62
C LEU A 61 7.31 5.28 7.05
N VAL A 62 8.62 5.48 7.30
CA VAL A 62 9.66 4.48 7.04
C VAL A 62 9.83 3.62 8.29
N VAL A 63 9.79 2.29 8.11
CA VAL A 63 9.92 1.30 9.18
C VAL A 63 10.99 0.27 8.83
N ASN A 64 11.49 -0.44 9.84
CA ASN A 64 12.29 -1.65 9.62
C ASN A 64 11.39 -2.75 9.03
N CYS A 65 11.94 -3.63 8.19
CA CYS A 65 11.21 -4.73 7.57
C CYS A 65 11.11 -5.98 8.50
N ASP A 66 10.88 -5.74 9.78
CA ASP A 66 10.81 -6.72 10.87
C ASP A 66 9.49 -6.60 11.67
N GLU A 67 9.39 -7.35 12.76
CA GLU A 67 8.20 -7.35 13.63
C GLU A 67 7.98 -6.00 14.34
N GLU A 68 9.05 -5.26 14.67
CA GLU A 68 8.92 -3.95 15.27
C GLU A 68 8.30 -2.95 14.27
N GLY A 69 8.79 -2.96 13.03
CA GLY A 69 8.22 -2.14 11.96
C GLY A 69 6.80 -2.54 11.59
N SER A 70 6.49 -3.84 11.61
CA SER A 70 5.14 -4.39 11.45
C SER A 70 4.19 -3.82 12.50
N SER A 71 4.57 -3.89 13.77
CA SER A 71 3.78 -3.37 14.88
C SER A 71 3.55 -1.86 14.77
N LYS A 72 4.59 -1.09 14.41
CA LYS A 72 4.46 0.37 14.21
C LYS A 72 3.52 0.71 13.05
N CYS A 73 3.67 0.02 11.93
CA CYS A 73 2.82 0.24 10.76
C CYS A 73 1.35 -0.12 11.05
N LYS A 74 1.10 -1.23 11.76
CA LYS A 74 -0.24 -1.61 12.22
C LYS A 74 -0.89 -0.53 13.10
N VAL A 75 -0.17 -0.02 14.10
CA VAL A 75 -0.67 1.04 14.99
C VAL A 75 -1.03 2.30 14.19
N LEU A 76 -0.17 2.70 13.25
CA LEU A 76 -0.44 3.85 12.38
C LEU A 76 -1.69 3.63 11.52
N CYS A 77 -1.82 2.47 10.87
CA CYS A 77 -2.99 2.19 10.03
C CYS A 77 -4.29 2.15 10.83
N ASN A 78 -4.27 1.61 12.06
CA ASN A 78 -5.42 1.65 12.95
C ASN A 78 -5.77 3.07 13.40
N ALA A 79 -4.77 3.91 13.67
CA ALA A 79 -5.00 5.31 14.01
C ALA A 79 -5.63 6.08 12.83
N LEU A 80 -5.13 5.85 11.61
CA LEU A 80 -5.71 6.44 10.39
C LEU A 80 -7.13 5.96 10.13
N ALA A 81 -7.39 4.66 10.27
CA ALA A 81 -8.73 4.10 10.12
C ALA A 81 -9.71 4.69 11.16
N THR A 82 -9.25 4.84 12.41
CA THR A 82 -10.04 5.47 13.48
C THR A 82 -10.34 6.93 13.18
N ALA A 83 -9.32 7.70 12.77
CA ALA A 83 -9.49 9.10 12.40
C ALA A 83 -10.42 9.26 11.18
N ALA A 84 -10.38 8.30 10.25
CA ALA A 84 -11.24 8.29 9.08
C ALA A 84 -12.70 7.97 9.41
N LYS A 85 -13.08 7.45 10.60
CA LYS A 85 -14.49 7.12 10.89
C LYS A 85 -15.45 8.29 10.66
N ALA A 86 -15.03 9.53 10.94
CA ALA A 86 -15.90 10.70 10.85
C ALA A 86 -16.22 11.16 9.40
N LYS A 87 -15.27 11.04 8.47
CA LYS A 87 -15.42 11.54 7.07
C LYS A 87 -15.14 10.48 6.01
N GLY A 88 -14.69 9.31 6.44
CA GLY A 88 -14.35 8.16 5.63
C GLY A 88 -15.52 7.68 4.78
N PRO A 89 -16.74 7.53 5.33
CA PRO A 89 -17.92 7.15 4.53
C PRO A 89 -18.14 8.06 3.31
N GLU A 90 -18.14 9.38 3.50
CA GLU A 90 -18.32 10.35 2.40
C GLU A 90 -17.18 10.27 1.37
N ILE A 91 -15.93 10.18 1.83
CA ILE A 91 -14.75 10.07 0.94
C ILE A 91 -14.80 8.76 0.15
N LEU A 92 -15.18 7.65 0.80
CA LEU A 92 -15.29 6.34 0.18
C LEU A 92 -16.44 6.29 -0.82
N CYS A 93 -17.62 6.82 -0.51
CA CYS A 93 -18.73 6.88 -1.47
C CYS A 93 -18.39 7.76 -2.67
N ASN A 94 -17.71 8.89 -2.46
CA ASN A 94 -17.23 9.72 -3.56
C ASN A 94 -16.30 8.98 -4.52
N ARG A 95 -15.49 8.05 -3.99
CA ARG A 95 -14.56 7.23 -4.76
C ARG A 95 -15.24 6.03 -5.43
N LEU A 96 -16.04 5.28 -4.68
CA LEU A 96 -16.65 4.01 -5.10
C LEU A 96 -17.91 4.20 -5.95
N LYS A 97 -18.56 5.38 -5.83
CA LYS A 97 -19.87 5.73 -6.39
C LYS A 97 -21.02 4.92 -5.81
N ASN A 98 -20.97 3.61 -5.94
CA ASN A 98 -21.98 2.68 -5.43
C ASN A 98 -21.31 1.58 -4.62
N ALA A 99 -21.92 1.27 -3.48
CA ALA A 99 -21.49 0.20 -2.60
C ALA A 99 -22.73 -0.32 -1.87
N ASP A 100 -22.82 -1.63 -1.71
CA ASP A 100 -23.92 -2.28 -1.01
C ASP A 100 -23.34 -3.09 0.14
N GLU A 101 -23.77 -2.77 1.36
CA GLU A 101 -23.37 -3.43 2.61
C GLU A 101 -21.84 -3.61 2.76
N LEU A 102 -21.04 -2.62 2.33
CA LEU A 102 -19.58 -2.73 2.33
C LEU A 102 -19.02 -2.60 3.74
N LYS A 103 -18.40 -3.68 4.24
CA LYS A 103 -17.74 -3.68 5.56
C LYS A 103 -16.23 -3.60 5.42
N LEU A 104 -15.69 -2.38 5.48
CA LEU A 104 -14.27 -2.15 5.24
C LEU A 104 -13.38 -2.70 6.38
N SER A 105 -12.36 -3.47 6.04
CA SER A 105 -11.35 -4.01 6.95
C SER A 105 -10.00 -3.37 6.66
N ALA A 106 -9.31 -2.93 7.71
CA ALA A 106 -8.00 -2.30 7.61
C ALA A 106 -6.89 -3.35 7.52
N PHE A 107 -5.95 -3.10 6.62
CA PHE A 107 -4.76 -3.89 6.40
C PHE A 107 -3.55 -2.97 6.40
N PHE A 108 -2.38 -3.55 6.62
CA PHE A 108 -1.11 -2.86 6.49
C PHE A 108 -0.14 -3.70 5.67
N LYS A 109 0.81 -3.03 5.02
CA LYS A 109 1.93 -3.63 4.29
C LYS A 109 3.18 -2.86 4.70
N ILE A 110 4.23 -3.58 5.04
CA ILE A 110 5.55 -3.01 5.25
C ILE A 110 6.48 -3.48 4.14
N CYS A 111 7.29 -2.56 3.61
CA CYS A 111 8.23 -2.87 2.54
C CYS A 111 7.47 -3.55 1.38
N GLU A 112 8.05 -4.56 0.72
CA GLU A 112 7.38 -5.35 -0.32
C GLU A 112 6.75 -6.65 0.18
N LYS A 113 6.39 -6.72 1.48
CA LYS A 113 5.72 -7.89 2.04
C LYS A 113 4.23 -7.94 1.65
N PRO A 114 3.56 -9.11 1.79
CA PRO A 114 2.11 -9.19 1.60
C PRO A 114 1.32 -8.30 2.57
N TRP A 115 0.09 -7.97 2.20
CA TRP A 115 -0.86 -7.30 3.08
C TRP A 115 -1.20 -8.18 4.29
N VAL A 116 -1.27 -7.55 5.47
CA VAL A 116 -1.61 -8.20 6.74
C VAL A 116 -2.79 -7.48 7.37
N TYR A 117 -3.75 -8.24 7.91
CA TYR A 117 -4.91 -7.67 8.58
C TYR A 117 -4.48 -6.88 9.83
N ALA A 118 -5.02 -5.68 9.99
CA ALA A 118 -4.65 -4.77 11.07
C ALA A 118 -5.47 -4.97 12.37
N ASP A 119 -6.29 -6.01 12.43
CA ASP A 119 -7.24 -6.27 13.53
C ASP A 119 -8.29 -5.17 13.70
N MET A 120 -8.68 -4.52 12.60
CA MET A 120 -9.73 -3.52 12.60
C MET A 120 -10.63 -3.68 11.39
N THR A 121 -11.93 -3.82 11.66
CA THR A 121 -13.01 -3.78 10.68
C THR A 121 -13.99 -2.70 11.11
N ALA A 122 -14.58 -1.99 10.15
CA ALA A 122 -15.61 -1.00 10.41
C ALA A 122 -16.77 -1.63 11.18
N ASP A 123 -17.32 -0.92 12.15
CA ASP A 123 -18.41 -1.43 12.99
C ASP A 123 -19.70 -1.55 12.16
N GLU A 124 -19.97 -0.53 11.35
CA GLU A 124 -21.14 -0.40 10.49
C GLU A 124 -20.79 -0.68 9.02
N ASN A 125 -21.80 -1.13 8.27
CA ASN A 125 -21.70 -1.33 6.84
C ASN A 125 -21.86 0.03 6.12
N LEU A 126 -21.11 0.22 5.05
CA LEU A 126 -21.20 1.38 4.18
C LEU A 126 -22.09 1.07 2.98
N CYS A 127 -23.14 1.86 2.79
CA CYS A 127 -23.92 1.87 1.58
C CYS A 127 -23.78 3.20 0.87
N CYS A 128 -23.47 3.13 -0.43
CA CYS A 128 -23.31 4.30 -1.28
C CYS A 128 -24.28 4.21 -2.45
N GLN A 129 -24.88 5.34 -2.81
CA GLN A 129 -25.66 5.48 -4.02
C GLN A 129 -25.34 6.84 -4.66
N ASP A 130 -24.97 6.83 -5.93
CA ASP A 130 -24.67 8.06 -6.68
C ASP A 130 -23.63 8.96 -5.99
N ALA A 131 -22.60 8.35 -5.39
CA ALA A 131 -21.51 8.98 -4.63
C ALA A 131 -21.88 9.53 -3.24
N GLU A 132 -23.13 9.37 -2.80
CA GLU A 132 -23.59 9.78 -1.47
C GLU A 132 -23.72 8.59 -0.51
N VAL A 133 -23.55 8.87 0.78
CA VAL A 133 -23.75 7.88 1.85
C VAL A 133 -25.25 7.71 2.08
N LYS A 134 -25.72 6.46 2.15
CA LYS A 134 -27.10 6.13 2.52
C LYS A 134 -27.14 5.09 3.64
N THR A 135 -28.30 4.98 4.28
CA THR A 135 -28.56 3.90 5.23
C THR A 135 -28.58 2.55 4.50
N CYS A 136 -27.94 1.56 5.10
CA CYS A 136 -27.97 0.18 4.63
C CYS A 136 -29.27 -0.52 5.05
N ALA A 137 -29.80 -1.40 4.20
CA ALA A 137 -31.05 -2.11 4.47
C ALA A 137 -30.98 -2.97 5.74
N SER A 138 -29.80 -3.50 6.06
CA SER A 138 -29.56 -4.23 7.31
C SER A 138 -29.77 -3.38 8.57
N ALA A 139 -29.50 -2.08 8.51
CA ALA A 139 -29.67 -1.14 9.62
C ALA A 139 -31.15 -0.73 9.81
N ASP A 140 -31.91 -0.58 8.72
CA ASP A 140 -33.33 -0.22 8.76
C ASP A 140 -34.22 -1.30 9.42
N HIS A 141 -33.82 -2.57 9.34
CA HIS A 141 -34.55 -3.67 9.95
C HIS A 141 -34.36 -3.75 11.47
N LEU A 142 -33.22 -3.30 12.01
CA LEU A 142 -32.91 -3.31 13.44
C LEU A 142 -33.74 -2.27 14.21
N THR A 143 -33.96 -1.09 13.64
CA THR A 143 -34.79 -0.03 14.23
C THR A 143 -36.27 -0.37 14.24
N THR A 144 -36.74 -1.17 13.28
CA THR A 144 -38.16 -1.57 13.21
C THR A 144 -38.50 -2.68 14.21
N MET A 145 -37.54 -3.55 14.55
CA MET A 145 -37.74 -4.62 15.54
C MET A 145 -37.64 -4.15 16.99
N SER A 146 -36.90 -3.06 17.26
CA SER A 146 -36.70 -2.55 18.63
C SER A 146 -37.85 -1.67 19.17
N ASN A 147 -38.83 -1.32 18.34
CA ASN A 147 -39.97 -0.45 18.69
C ASN A 147 -41.30 -1.20 18.85
N LYS A 148 -41.24 -2.54 18.97
CA LYS A 148 -42.43 -3.40 19.06
C LYS A 148 -42.41 -4.26 20.32
N GLU A 149 -42.19 -3.62 21.47
CA GLU A 149 -42.39 -4.20 22.80
C GLU A 149 -43.54 -3.48 23.52
#